data_AF-Q8RTP0-F1
#
_entry.id   AF-Q8RTP0-F1
#
_cell.length_a   1.000
_cell.length_b   1.000
_cell.length_c   1.000
_cell.angle_alpha   90.00
_cell.angle_beta   90.00
_cell.angle_gamma   90.00
#
_symmetry.space_group_name_H-M   'P 1'
#
loop_
_entity.id
_entity.type
_entity.pdbx_description
1 polymer ?
#
loop_
_entity_poly.entity_id
_entity_poly.type
_entity_poly.pdbx_seq_one_letter_code
_entity_poly.pdbx_strand_id
1 'polypeptide(L)'
;GMAWEALNNIAAAKDRPLVIVVNDNERSYAPTIGGLANHLATLRTTDGYERFLARGKDILERTPVVGRPLYETLHGAKKGLKDFIAPQGMFEDLGLKYVGPIDGHDLEAMESALQRAKRFGGPVIIHCLTEKGRGYQPALQDEADRFHAVGVMDPLTCEPLAPAGKPSWTSVFGDEILAIGEERPDVVAVTAAMLHPVGLTGFAARFPDRVWDVAIAEQH
;
A
#
# COMPACT_ATOMS: atom_id res chain seq x y z
N GLY A 1 2.35 14.34 -6.77
CA GLY A 1 2.65 15.01 -8.06
C GLY A 1 3.97 14.55 -8.65
N MET A 2 5.09 14.99 -8.06
CA MET A 2 6.44 14.79 -8.60
C MET A 2 6.81 13.35 -9.00
N ALA A 3 6.36 12.34 -8.25
CA ALA A 3 6.61 10.94 -8.60
C ALA A 3 6.03 10.56 -9.98
N TRP A 4 4.83 11.05 -10.30
CA TRP A 4 4.19 10.81 -11.60
C TRP A 4 4.89 11.53 -12.74
N GLU A 5 5.31 12.78 -12.51
CA GLU A 5 6.12 13.53 -13.47
C GLU A 5 7.45 12.82 -13.76
N ALA A 6 8.11 12.32 -12.71
CA ALA A 6 9.32 11.54 -12.84
C ALA A 6 9.08 10.24 -13.62
N LEU A 7 8.02 9.50 -13.32
CA LEU A 7 7.67 8.27 -14.05
C LEU A 7 7.40 8.56 -15.54
N ASN A 8 6.70 9.63 -15.86
CA ASN A 8 6.46 10.06 -17.23
C ASN A 8 7.77 10.39 -17.97
N ASN A 9 8.70 11.08 -17.30
CA ASN A 9 10.01 11.39 -17.88
C ASN A 9 10.89 10.13 -18.04
N ILE A 10 10.83 9.21 -17.09
CA ILE A 10 11.56 7.93 -17.13
C ILE A 10 11.06 7.06 -18.29
N ALA A 11 9.74 7.01 -18.49
CA ALA A 11 9.11 6.27 -19.58
C ALA A 11 9.62 6.71 -20.97
N ALA A 12 9.99 7.98 -21.13
CA ALA A 12 10.57 8.48 -22.37
C ALA A 12 12.01 7.99 -22.63
N ALA A 13 12.76 7.59 -21.59
CA ALA A 13 14.16 7.16 -21.66
C ALA A 13 14.29 5.62 -21.58
N LYS A 14 13.89 4.92 -22.67
CA LYS A 14 13.72 3.46 -22.71
C LYS A 14 15.01 2.64 -22.50
N ASP A 15 16.16 3.21 -22.79
CA ASP A 15 17.49 2.59 -22.70
C ASP A 15 18.24 2.96 -21.40
N ARG A 16 17.59 3.70 -20.50
CA ARG A 16 18.18 4.06 -19.21
C ARG A 16 18.05 2.89 -18.24
N PRO A 17 19.15 2.26 -17.78
CA PRO A 17 19.07 1.20 -16.79
C PRO A 17 18.65 1.79 -15.44
N LEU A 18 17.37 1.58 -15.09
CA LEU A 18 16.79 2.05 -13.85
C LEU A 18 15.84 0.99 -13.29
N VAL A 19 16.00 0.65 -12.02
CA VAL A 19 15.07 -0.23 -11.31
C VAL A 19 14.38 0.58 -10.23
N ILE A 20 13.06 0.60 -10.27
CA ILE A 20 12.19 1.28 -9.32
C ILE A 20 11.50 0.19 -8.50
N VAL A 21 11.65 0.22 -7.18
CA VAL A 21 10.99 -0.73 -6.29
C VAL A 21 9.84 -0.01 -5.59
N VAL A 22 8.61 -0.41 -5.90
CA VAL A 22 7.40 0.03 -5.23
C VAL A 22 7.15 -0.90 -4.06
N ASN A 23 7.45 -0.40 -2.85
CA ASN A 23 7.11 -1.07 -1.60
C ASN A 23 5.66 -0.74 -1.21
N ASP A 24 4.72 -1.59 -1.61
CA ASP A 24 3.31 -1.47 -1.24
C ASP A 24 3.04 -2.22 0.07
N ASN A 25 2.83 -1.45 1.13
CA ASN A 25 2.38 -1.93 2.43
C ASN A 25 0.99 -1.40 2.81
N GLU A 26 0.27 -0.84 1.83
CA GLU A 26 -1.08 -0.28 1.97
C GLU A 26 -1.17 0.95 2.89
N ARG A 27 -0.04 1.49 3.37
CA ARG A 27 0.00 2.60 4.31
C ARG A 27 0.98 3.69 3.88
N SER A 28 0.56 4.93 4.12
CA SER A 28 1.45 6.08 4.21
C SER A 28 1.76 6.31 5.70
N TYR A 29 1.17 7.33 6.32
CA TYR A 29 1.03 7.41 7.78
C TYR A 29 -0.20 6.59 8.20
N ALA A 30 -1.37 6.99 7.69
CA ALA A 30 -2.61 6.24 7.72
C ALA A 30 -2.73 5.28 6.50
N PRO A 31 -3.81 4.48 6.36
CA PRO A 31 -4.05 3.71 5.14
C PRO A 31 -3.97 4.60 3.88
N THR A 32 -3.28 4.12 2.85
CA THR A 32 -3.08 4.90 1.62
C THR A 32 -4.42 5.09 0.90
N ILE A 33 -4.70 6.31 0.47
CA ILE A 33 -5.92 6.68 -0.25
C ILE A 33 -5.60 7.11 -1.70
N GLY A 34 -6.62 7.11 -2.56
CA GLY A 34 -6.54 7.59 -3.94
C GLY A 34 -6.61 6.50 -5.01
N GLY A 35 -6.77 6.92 -6.26
CA GLY A 35 -7.03 6.00 -7.38
C GLY A 35 -5.89 4.99 -7.63
N LEU A 36 -4.64 5.40 -7.43
CA LEU A 36 -3.48 4.50 -7.54
C LEU A 36 -3.53 3.39 -6.48
N ALA A 37 -3.84 3.74 -5.22
CA ALA A 37 -3.95 2.77 -4.14
C ALA A 37 -5.05 1.73 -4.43
N ASN A 38 -6.20 2.18 -4.94
CA ASN A 38 -7.28 1.29 -5.36
C ASN A 38 -6.85 0.36 -6.51
N HIS A 39 -6.09 0.86 -7.49
CA HIS A 39 -5.58 0.05 -8.58
C HIS A 39 -4.57 -1.01 -8.10
N LEU A 40 -3.62 -0.63 -7.25
CA LEU A 40 -2.66 -1.57 -6.65
C LEU A 40 -3.35 -2.63 -5.78
N ALA A 41 -4.39 -2.25 -5.02
CA ALA A 41 -5.23 -3.19 -4.28
C ALA A 41 -5.93 -4.20 -5.21
N THR A 42 -6.34 -3.77 -6.41
CA THR A 42 -6.94 -4.68 -7.40
C THR A 42 -5.93 -5.73 -7.87
N LEU A 43 -4.69 -5.32 -8.18
CA LEU A 43 -3.61 -6.24 -8.58
C LEU A 43 -3.27 -7.27 -7.49
N ARG A 44 -3.30 -6.86 -6.20
CA ARG A 44 -3.12 -7.78 -5.07
C ARG A 44 -4.18 -8.88 -5.03
N THR A 45 -5.45 -8.52 -5.25
CA THR A 45 -6.55 -9.48 -5.18
C THR A 45 -6.48 -10.53 -6.28
N THR A 46 -6.04 -10.14 -7.49
CA THR A 46 -5.86 -11.07 -8.62
C THR A 46 -4.80 -12.12 -8.32
N ASP A 47 -3.63 -11.72 -7.80
CA ASP A 47 -2.56 -12.66 -7.43
C ASP A 47 -2.91 -13.56 -6.24
N GLY A 48 -3.65 -13.03 -5.26
CA GLY A 48 -4.17 -13.81 -4.13
C GLY A 48 -5.13 -14.91 -4.61
N TYR A 49 -6.00 -14.57 -5.57
CA TYR A 49 -6.93 -15.52 -6.18
C TYR A 49 -6.21 -16.58 -7.03
N GLU A 50 -5.21 -16.20 -7.82
CA GLU A 50 -4.40 -17.17 -8.57
C GLU A 50 -3.64 -18.15 -7.66
N ARG A 51 -3.04 -17.65 -6.57
CA ARG A 51 -2.40 -18.52 -5.56
C ARG A 51 -3.38 -19.47 -4.89
N PHE A 52 -4.60 -19.03 -4.61
CA PHE A 52 -5.66 -19.88 -4.09
C PHE A 52 -6.05 -20.99 -5.08
N LEU A 53 -6.25 -20.63 -6.36
CA LEU A 53 -6.56 -21.58 -7.43
C LEU A 53 -5.42 -22.59 -7.65
N ALA A 54 -4.16 -22.15 -7.62
CA ALA A 54 -2.98 -23.01 -7.76
C ALA A 54 -2.91 -24.04 -6.62
N ARG A 55 -3.10 -23.59 -5.37
CA ARG A 55 -3.14 -24.48 -4.20
C ARG A 55 -4.30 -25.48 -4.27
N GLY A 56 -5.47 -25.07 -4.76
CA GLY A 56 -6.60 -25.97 -4.98
C GLY A 56 -6.31 -27.06 -6.03
N LYS A 57 -5.58 -26.71 -7.10
CA LYS A 57 -5.16 -27.64 -8.14
C LYS A 57 -4.17 -28.69 -7.62
N ASP A 58 -3.19 -28.27 -6.82
CA ASP A 58 -2.20 -29.18 -6.21
C ASP A 58 -2.84 -30.19 -5.24
N ILE A 59 -3.86 -29.78 -4.48
CA ILE A 59 -4.62 -30.66 -3.58
C ILE A 59 -5.45 -31.67 -4.39
N LEU A 60 -6.08 -31.21 -5.48
CA LEU A 60 -6.88 -32.05 -6.35
C LEU A 60 -6.03 -33.12 -7.07
N GLU A 61 -4.84 -32.75 -7.55
CA GLU A 61 -3.90 -33.66 -8.23
C GLU A 61 -3.30 -34.72 -7.29
N ARG A 62 -3.26 -34.44 -5.99
CA ARG A 62 -2.76 -35.37 -4.95
C ARG A 62 -3.84 -36.28 -4.34
N THR A 63 -5.10 -36.13 -4.73
CA THR A 63 -6.22 -36.95 -4.21
C THR A 63 -6.45 -38.16 -5.12
N PRO A 64 -6.16 -39.42 -4.70
CA PRO A 64 -6.03 -40.55 -5.63
C PRO A 64 -7.30 -41.10 -6.31
N VAL A 65 -8.50 -40.48 -6.17
CA VAL A 65 -9.76 -41.16 -6.56
C VAL A 65 -10.81 -40.27 -7.27
N VAL A 66 -10.59 -38.97 -7.50
CA VAL A 66 -11.62 -38.08 -8.12
C VAL A 66 -11.11 -37.43 -9.42
N GLY A 67 -10.52 -38.23 -10.31
CA GLY A 67 -9.63 -37.72 -11.36
C GLY A 67 -10.20 -37.49 -12.77
N ARG A 68 -11.48 -37.79 -13.08
CA ARG A 68 -11.96 -37.71 -14.48
C ARG A 68 -13.22 -36.85 -14.73
N PRO A 69 -14.26 -36.83 -13.88
CA PRO A 69 -15.45 -36.01 -14.18
C PRO A 69 -15.30 -34.51 -13.83
N LEU A 70 -14.37 -34.17 -12.91
CA LEU A 70 -14.21 -32.79 -12.44
C LEU A 70 -13.29 -31.94 -13.32
N TYR A 71 -12.44 -32.58 -14.13
CA TYR A 71 -11.41 -31.92 -14.93
C TYR A 71 -11.98 -31.18 -16.15
N GLU A 72 -13.12 -31.64 -16.68
CA GLU A 72 -13.77 -31.03 -17.84
C GLU A 72 -14.61 -29.79 -17.47
N THR A 73 -15.24 -29.77 -16.29
CA THR A 73 -16.05 -28.62 -15.82
C THR A 73 -15.20 -27.40 -15.48
N LEU A 74 -13.95 -27.60 -15.04
CA LEU A 74 -13.02 -26.52 -14.74
C LEU A 74 -12.45 -25.83 -16.00
N HIS A 75 -12.49 -26.49 -17.17
CA HIS A 75 -11.96 -25.91 -18.41
C HIS A 75 -12.87 -24.81 -18.98
N GLY A 76 -14.20 -24.92 -18.78
CA GLY A 76 -15.18 -23.93 -19.22
C GLY A 76 -15.14 -22.63 -18.41
N ALA A 77 -14.97 -22.71 -17.09
CA ALA A 77 -14.86 -21.54 -16.21
C ALA A 77 -13.54 -20.76 -16.41
N LYS A 78 -12.47 -21.44 -16.84
CA LYS A 78 -11.15 -20.83 -17.07
C LYS A 78 -11.13 -19.82 -18.20
N LYS A 79 -12.01 -19.96 -19.20
CA LYS A 79 -12.00 -19.09 -20.39
C LYS A 79 -12.69 -17.74 -20.13
N GLY A 80 -13.83 -17.72 -19.44
CA GLY A 80 -14.52 -16.47 -19.05
C GLY A 80 -13.83 -15.69 -17.94
N LEU A 81 -13.01 -16.36 -17.12
CA LEU A 81 -12.16 -15.75 -16.10
C LEU A 81 -10.89 -15.14 -16.69
N LYS A 82 -10.36 -15.73 -17.79
CA LYS A 82 -9.17 -15.22 -18.48
C LYS A 82 -9.39 -13.85 -19.13
N ASP A 83 -10.61 -13.54 -19.54
CA ASP A 83 -10.94 -12.25 -20.13
C ASP A 83 -11.13 -11.13 -19.07
N PHE A 84 -11.13 -11.50 -17.78
CA PHE A 84 -11.07 -10.58 -16.64
C PHE A 84 -9.64 -10.40 -16.09
N ILE A 85 -8.65 -11.06 -16.70
CA ILE A 85 -7.26 -11.05 -16.25
C ILE A 85 -6.69 -9.67 -16.48
N ALA A 86 -6.37 -9.06 -15.35
CA ALA A 86 -5.51 -7.91 -15.11
C ALA A 86 -5.62 -6.83 -16.20
N PRO A 87 -6.28 -5.68 -15.93
CA PRO A 87 -6.14 -4.53 -16.82
C PRO A 87 -4.65 -4.35 -17.09
N GLN A 88 -4.28 -4.27 -18.38
CA GLN A 88 -2.91 -4.04 -18.81
C GLN A 88 -2.29 -3.02 -17.86
N GLY A 89 -1.21 -3.41 -17.20
CA GLY A 89 -0.73 -2.70 -16.02
C GLY A 89 -0.56 -1.24 -16.39
N MET A 90 -1.15 -0.33 -15.63
CA MET A 90 -1.09 1.13 -15.90
C MET A 90 0.35 1.62 -16.18
N PHE A 91 1.35 0.96 -15.61
CA PHE A 91 2.77 1.22 -15.89
C PHE A 91 3.25 0.70 -17.26
N GLU A 92 2.74 -0.44 -17.73
CA GLU A 92 3.02 -0.98 -19.06
C GLU A 92 2.42 -0.09 -20.15
N ASP A 93 1.25 0.52 -19.90
CA ASP A 93 0.64 1.52 -20.79
C ASP A 93 1.52 2.79 -20.92
N LEU A 94 2.25 3.15 -19.86
CA LEU A 94 3.27 4.20 -19.90
C LEU A 94 4.57 3.74 -20.61
N GLY A 95 4.69 2.46 -20.98
CA GLY A 95 5.88 1.89 -21.61
C GLY A 95 6.98 1.49 -20.63
N LEU A 96 6.66 1.36 -19.34
CA LEU A 96 7.58 0.87 -18.31
C LEU A 96 7.41 -0.63 -18.14
N LYS A 97 8.53 -1.36 -18.05
CA LYS A 97 8.46 -2.78 -17.73
C LYS A 97 7.97 -2.94 -16.28
N TYR A 98 6.96 -3.76 -16.08
CA TYR A 98 6.41 -4.05 -14.75
C TYR A 98 6.69 -5.51 -14.33
N VAL A 99 7.01 -5.72 -13.06
CA VAL A 99 7.27 -7.03 -12.45
C VAL A 99 6.59 -7.08 -11.08
N GLY A 100 5.57 -7.90 -10.92
CA GLY A 100 4.88 -8.13 -9.65
C GLY A 100 3.35 -8.26 -9.80
N PRO A 101 2.60 -8.22 -8.68
CA PRO A 101 3.13 -8.07 -7.33
C PRO A 101 3.96 -9.27 -6.86
N ILE A 102 4.96 -9.02 -6.03
CA ILE A 102 5.83 -10.04 -5.43
C ILE A 102 5.64 -9.98 -3.92
N ASP A 103 5.67 -11.13 -3.23
CA ASP A 103 5.79 -11.13 -1.78
C ASP A 103 7.15 -10.53 -1.39
N GLY A 104 7.15 -9.32 -0.82
CA GLY A 104 8.36 -8.61 -0.42
C GLY A 104 9.07 -9.23 0.79
N HIS A 105 8.47 -10.25 1.41
CA HIS A 105 9.08 -11.03 2.50
C HIS A 105 9.62 -12.38 2.05
N ASP A 106 9.48 -12.71 0.76
CA ASP A 106 10.15 -13.85 0.13
C ASP A 106 11.47 -13.36 -0.49
N LEU A 107 12.58 -13.65 0.20
CA LEU A 107 13.91 -13.22 -0.20
C LEU A 107 14.31 -13.79 -1.57
N GLU A 108 14.01 -15.07 -1.84
CA GLU A 108 14.37 -15.71 -3.09
C GLU A 108 13.59 -15.11 -4.26
N ALA A 109 12.29 -14.84 -4.07
CA ALA A 109 11.46 -14.18 -5.07
C ALA A 109 11.96 -12.76 -5.39
N MET A 110 12.32 -12.00 -4.35
CA MET A 110 12.86 -10.64 -4.48
C MET A 110 14.23 -10.62 -5.16
N GLU A 111 15.16 -11.47 -4.75
CA GLU A 111 16.47 -11.60 -5.39
C GLU A 111 16.33 -11.95 -6.87
N SER A 112 15.48 -12.93 -7.17
CA SER A 112 15.20 -13.37 -8.53
C SER A 112 14.64 -12.23 -9.40
N ALA A 113 13.72 -11.42 -8.86
CA ALA A 113 13.16 -10.27 -9.55
C ALA A 113 14.17 -9.15 -9.79
N LEU A 114 14.96 -8.81 -8.77
CA LEU A 114 16.02 -7.80 -8.86
C LEU A 114 17.09 -8.20 -9.88
N GLN A 115 17.51 -9.46 -9.91
CA GLN A 115 18.46 -9.98 -10.88
C GLN A 115 17.92 -9.92 -12.32
N ARG A 116 16.64 -10.24 -12.53
CA ARG A 116 15.99 -10.10 -13.85
C ARG A 116 15.90 -8.63 -14.27
N ALA A 117 15.46 -7.74 -13.38
CA ALA A 117 15.33 -6.32 -13.66
C ALA A 117 16.68 -5.68 -14.01
N LYS A 118 17.74 -6.02 -13.28
CA LYS A 118 19.11 -5.57 -13.54
C LYS A 118 19.60 -5.93 -14.96
N ARG A 119 19.20 -7.09 -15.49
CA ARG A 119 19.60 -7.57 -16.83
C ARG A 119 18.77 -6.99 -17.97
N PHE A 120 17.66 -6.29 -17.68
CA PHE A 120 16.73 -5.80 -18.71
C PHE A 120 17.32 -4.67 -19.56
N GLY A 121 18.18 -3.82 -18.99
CA GLY A 121 18.83 -2.71 -19.72
C GLY A 121 17.94 -1.49 -19.99
N GLY A 122 16.77 -1.41 -19.35
CA GLY A 122 15.86 -0.26 -19.41
C GLY A 122 15.12 -0.06 -18.08
N PRO A 123 14.15 0.88 -18.01
CA PRO A 123 13.37 1.13 -16.81
C PRO A 123 12.47 -0.07 -16.44
N VAL A 124 12.56 -0.53 -15.20
CA VAL A 124 11.74 -1.60 -14.63
C VAL A 124 11.13 -1.15 -13.31
N ILE A 125 9.83 -1.34 -13.15
CA ILE A 125 9.13 -1.26 -11.87
C ILE A 125 9.00 -2.68 -11.31
N ILE A 126 9.51 -2.89 -10.10
CA ILE A 126 9.23 -4.06 -9.28
C ILE A 126 8.22 -3.65 -8.22
N HIS A 127 7.05 -4.28 -8.20
CA HIS A 127 6.04 -4.07 -7.18
C HIS A 127 6.16 -5.17 -6.12
N CYS A 128 6.60 -4.81 -4.92
CA CYS A 128 6.68 -5.72 -3.78
C CYS A 128 5.62 -5.38 -2.73
N LEU A 129 4.95 -6.41 -2.25
CA LEU A 129 3.96 -6.34 -1.18
C LEU A 129 4.66 -6.56 0.15
N THR A 130 4.57 -5.62 1.07
CA THR A 130 5.11 -5.79 2.42
C THR A 130 4.07 -5.48 3.50
N GLU A 131 4.49 -5.54 4.75
CA GLU A 131 3.62 -5.29 5.91
C GLU A 131 4.36 -4.33 6.85
N LYS A 132 3.81 -3.12 6.99
CA LYS A 132 4.39 -2.07 7.83
C LYS A 132 4.35 -2.52 9.30
N GLY A 133 5.51 -2.57 9.95
CA GLY A 133 5.66 -3.05 11.33
C GLY A 133 5.93 -4.56 11.46
N ARG A 134 6.02 -5.33 10.35
CA ARG A 134 6.29 -6.77 10.42
C ARG A 134 7.56 -7.07 11.20
N GLY A 135 7.48 -8.07 12.07
CA GLY A 135 8.55 -8.44 12.98
C GLY A 135 8.47 -7.74 14.34
N TYR A 136 7.55 -6.79 14.52
CA TYR A 136 7.32 -6.11 15.79
C TYR A 136 5.82 -6.00 16.11
N GLN A 137 5.34 -6.92 16.95
CA GLN A 137 3.90 -7.09 17.24
C GLN A 137 3.19 -5.81 17.72
N PRO A 138 3.78 -4.98 18.60
CA PRO A 138 3.14 -3.72 19.02
C PRO A 138 2.88 -2.77 17.85
N ALA A 139 3.84 -2.64 16.92
CA ALA A 139 3.64 -1.84 15.71
C ALA A 139 2.53 -2.41 14.83
N LEU A 140 2.41 -3.73 14.71
CA LEU A 140 1.31 -4.39 13.96
C LEU A 140 -0.06 -4.22 14.61
N GLN A 141 -0.12 -3.91 15.90
CA GLN A 141 -1.37 -3.73 16.65
C GLN A 141 -1.79 -2.26 16.72
N ASP A 142 -0.87 -1.33 16.54
CA ASP A 142 -1.20 0.08 16.43
C ASP A 142 -1.91 0.37 15.10
N GLU A 143 -3.22 0.58 15.16
CA GLU A 143 -4.05 0.86 13.98
C GLU A 143 -3.83 2.27 13.44
N ALA A 144 -3.42 3.22 14.30
CA ALA A 144 -3.34 4.63 13.98
C ALA A 144 -2.29 4.89 12.90
N ASP A 145 -1.04 4.47 13.11
CA ASP A 145 0.01 4.66 12.10
C ASP A 145 1.04 3.52 11.97
N ARG A 146 0.88 2.44 12.75
CA ARG A 146 1.81 1.30 12.83
C ARG A 146 3.18 1.70 13.39
N PHE A 147 3.19 2.51 14.45
CA PHE A 147 4.40 3.10 15.03
C PHE A 147 5.26 3.85 14.01
N HIS A 148 4.60 4.58 13.10
CA HIS A 148 5.30 5.45 12.16
C HIS A 148 6.08 6.54 12.90
N ALA A 149 5.48 7.09 13.95
CA ALA A 149 6.14 8.00 14.88
C ALA A 149 5.89 7.55 16.32
N VAL A 150 6.96 7.23 17.04
CA VAL A 150 6.90 6.89 18.47
C VAL A 150 7.80 7.81 19.27
N GLY A 151 7.36 8.12 20.49
CA GLY A 151 8.24 8.73 21.49
C GLY A 151 9.33 7.75 21.93
N VAL A 152 10.24 8.23 22.78
CA VAL A 152 11.24 7.35 23.41
C VAL A 152 10.54 6.39 24.36
N MET A 153 10.58 5.10 24.03
CA MET A 153 9.91 4.03 24.76
C MET A 153 10.82 2.80 24.90
N ASP A 154 10.53 1.95 25.88
CA ASP A 154 11.15 0.65 26.01
C ASP A 154 10.70 -0.25 24.83
N PRO A 155 11.61 -0.86 24.05
CA PRO A 155 11.23 -1.63 22.88
C PRO A 155 10.58 -2.99 23.21
N LEU A 156 10.65 -3.48 24.45
CA LEU A 156 10.01 -4.72 24.88
C LEU A 156 8.63 -4.45 25.48
N THR A 157 8.50 -3.43 26.32
CA THR A 157 7.24 -3.12 27.02
C THR A 157 6.38 -2.07 26.30
N CYS A 158 6.97 -1.30 25.38
CA CYS A 158 6.38 -0.11 24.74
C CYS A 158 6.02 1.00 25.73
N GLU A 159 6.52 0.94 26.97
CA GLU A 159 6.27 1.97 27.97
C GLU A 159 7.17 3.19 27.72
N PRO A 160 6.66 4.42 27.91
CA PRO A 160 7.47 5.62 27.82
C PRO A 160 8.64 5.60 28.81
N LEU A 161 9.86 5.90 28.35
CA LEU A 161 11.03 5.98 29.24
C LEU A 161 11.13 7.30 30.01
N ALA A 162 10.29 8.27 29.66
CA ALA A 162 10.19 9.56 30.33
C ALA A 162 8.72 9.86 30.69
N PRO A 163 8.46 10.52 31.83
CA PRO A 163 7.13 10.98 32.16
C PRO A 163 6.59 11.94 31.10
N ALA A 164 5.26 12.01 30.98
CA ALA A 164 4.60 12.90 30.04
C ALA A 164 5.11 14.33 30.20
N GLY A 165 5.62 14.90 29.11
CA GLY A 165 6.10 16.27 29.06
C GLY A 165 4.97 17.30 29.08
N LYS A 166 5.33 18.57 28.88
CA LYS A 166 4.33 19.62 28.60
C LYS A 166 3.53 19.28 27.33
N PRO A 167 2.30 19.81 27.18
CA PRO A 167 1.54 19.66 25.94
C PRO A 167 2.38 20.04 24.72
N SER A 168 2.25 19.26 23.65
CA SER A 168 2.90 19.58 22.39
C SER A 168 2.15 20.69 21.68
N TRP A 169 2.83 21.43 20.79
CA TRP A 169 2.13 22.40 19.93
C TRP A 169 1.04 21.73 19.10
N THR A 170 1.25 20.49 18.66
CA THR A 170 0.24 19.69 17.95
C THR A 170 -0.99 19.41 18.80
N SER A 171 -0.84 19.06 20.08
CA SER A 171 -1.99 18.81 20.95
C SER A 171 -2.77 20.10 21.21
N VAL A 172 -2.06 21.19 21.47
CA VAL A 172 -2.69 22.51 21.65
C VAL A 172 -3.43 22.94 20.37
N PHE A 173 -2.81 22.78 19.20
CA PHE A 173 -3.48 23.06 17.92
C PHE A 173 -4.73 22.19 17.72
N GLY A 174 -4.65 20.89 18.05
CA GLY A 174 -5.77 19.96 17.91
C GLY A 174 -6.98 20.34 18.78
N ASP A 175 -6.73 20.77 20.01
CA ASP A 175 -7.78 21.24 20.91
C ASP A 175 -8.42 22.54 20.41
N GLU A 176 -7.59 23.50 19.98
CA GLU A 176 -8.06 24.81 19.50
C GLU A 176 -8.83 24.71 18.18
N ILE A 177 -8.36 23.92 17.21
CA ILE A 177 -9.06 23.77 15.92
C ILE A 177 -10.41 23.08 16.10
N LEU A 178 -10.53 22.17 17.06
CA LEU A 178 -11.79 21.52 17.41
C LEU A 178 -12.79 22.53 17.97
N ALA A 179 -12.38 23.36 18.93
CA ALA A 179 -13.22 24.43 19.49
C ALA A 179 -13.67 25.43 18.40
N ILE A 180 -12.75 25.86 17.54
CA ILE A 180 -13.07 26.72 16.39
C ILE A 180 -14.09 26.03 15.47
N GLY A 181 -13.95 24.73 15.23
CA GLY A 181 -14.86 23.95 14.39
C GLY A 181 -16.29 23.87 14.92
N GLU A 182 -16.48 23.92 16.24
CA GLU A 182 -17.80 23.93 16.89
C GLU A 182 -18.54 25.25 16.68
N GLU A 183 -17.82 26.37 16.70
CA GLU A 183 -18.41 27.70 16.55
C GLU A 183 -18.60 28.11 15.09
N ARG A 184 -17.73 27.60 14.21
CA ARG A 184 -17.66 28.05 12.81
C ARG A 184 -17.89 26.90 11.83
N PRO A 185 -19.06 26.81 11.17
CA PRO A 185 -19.35 25.76 10.19
C PRO A 185 -18.59 25.90 8.87
N ASP A 186 -18.01 27.08 8.61
CA ASP A 186 -17.27 27.40 7.38
C ASP A 186 -15.78 27.02 7.41
N VAL A 187 -15.26 26.61 8.56
CA VAL A 187 -13.87 26.16 8.70
C VAL A 187 -13.71 24.76 8.13
N VAL A 188 -12.63 24.51 7.40
CA VAL A 188 -12.31 23.21 6.83
C VAL A 188 -10.88 22.84 7.19
N ALA A 189 -10.60 21.56 7.38
CA ALA A 189 -9.25 21.06 7.59
C ALA A 189 -8.77 20.34 6.33
N VAL A 190 -7.55 20.66 5.91
CA VAL A 190 -6.87 19.99 4.79
C VAL A 190 -5.55 19.44 5.31
N THR A 191 -5.25 18.19 4.97
CA THR A 191 -4.00 17.53 5.35
C THR A 191 -3.44 16.72 4.18
N ALA A 192 -2.14 16.45 4.22
CA ALA A 192 -1.45 15.66 3.20
C ALA A 192 -0.96 14.34 3.82
N ALA A 193 -1.83 13.31 3.83
CA ALA A 193 -1.62 12.01 4.46
C ALA A 193 -1.31 12.06 5.97
N MET A 194 -1.50 13.20 6.63
CA MET A 194 -0.92 13.50 7.95
C MET A 194 -1.97 13.79 9.02
N LEU A 195 -3.17 13.22 8.89
CA LEU A 195 -4.31 13.51 9.77
C LEU A 195 -3.97 13.43 11.27
N HIS A 196 -3.34 12.34 11.70
CA HIS A 196 -3.00 12.13 13.10
C HIS A 196 -1.79 12.96 13.57
N PRO A 197 -0.63 12.93 12.88
CA PRO A 197 0.55 13.66 13.33
C PRO A 197 0.40 15.19 13.41
N VAL A 198 -0.57 15.77 12.69
CA VAL A 198 -0.84 17.22 12.70
C VAL A 198 -2.01 17.62 13.61
N GLY A 199 -2.53 16.70 14.43
CA GLY A 199 -3.52 17.01 15.47
C GLY A 199 -4.96 17.14 14.95
N LEU A 200 -5.26 16.67 13.74
CA LEU A 200 -6.60 16.76 13.16
C LEU A 200 -7.51 15.56 13.48
N THR A 201 -7.04 14.58 14.26
CA THR A 201 -7.83 13.38 14.61
C THR A 201 -9.17 13.75 15.26
N GLY A 202 -9.16 14.64 16.27
CA GLY A 202 -10.39 15.05 16.94
C GLY A 202 -11.36 15.79 16.01
N PHE A 203 -10.81 16.70 15.18
CA PHE A 203 -11.60 17.45 14.21
C PHE A 203 -12.26 16.53 13.17
N ALA A 204 -11.54 15.54 12.63
CA ALA A 204 -12.08 14.57 11.68
C ALA A 204 -13.14 13.66 12.28
N ALA A 205 -12.97 13.25 13.54
CA ALA A 205 -13.98 12.45 14.24
C ALA A 205 -15.27 13.24 14.48
N ARG A 206 -15.16 14.54 14.79
CA ARG A 206 -16.30 15.41 15.11
C ARG A 206 -16.99 15.96 13.87
N PHE A 207 -16.22 16.28 12.83
CA PHE A 207 -16.66 16.95 11.60
C PHE A 207 -16.14 16.21 10.35
N PRO A 208 -16.54 14.95 10.11
CA PRO A 208 -15.98 14.13 9.04
C PRO A 208 -16.17 14.74 7.64
N ASP A 209 -17.27 15.47 7.41
CA ASP A 209 -17.56 16.12 6.13
C ASP A 209 -16.77 17.43 5.90
N ARG A 210 -15.89 17.80 6.84
CA ARG A 210 -15.10 19.04 6.82
C ARG A 210 -13.60 18.79 6.85
N VAL A 211 -13.18 17.57 6.50
CA VAL A 211 -11.78 17.19 6.41
C VAL A 211 -11.46 16.59 5.06
N TRP A 212 -10.42 17.11 4.42
CA TRP A 212 -9.89 16.60 3.16
C TRP A 212 -8.45 16.16 3.34
N ASP A 213 -8.19 14.91 2.98
CA ASP A 213 -6.83 14.38 2.90
C ASP A 213 -6.43 14.27 1.43
N VAL A 214 -5.43 15.05 1.02
CA VAL A 214 -4.90 15.05 -0.36
C VAL A 214 -3.87 13.94 -0.61
N ALA A 215 -3.69 13.02 0.34
CA ALA A 215 -2.60 12.05 0.38
C ALA A 215 -1.23 12.76 0.33
N ILE A 216 -0.19 12.10 -0.19
CA ILE A 216 1.16 12.68 -0.33
C ILE A 216 1.21 13.59 -1.57
N ALA A 217 0.47 14.70 -1.52
CA ALA A 217 0.35 15.67 -2.60
C ALA A 217 0.15 17.11 -2.09
N GLU A 218 1.12 17.63 -1.34
CA GLU A 218 1.08 18.94 -0.69
C GLU A 218 0.85 20.12 -1.66
N GLN A 219 1.19 19.95 -2.94
CA GLN A 219 1.01 20.97 -3.98
C GLN A 219 -0.42 21.01 -4.57
N HIS A 220 -1.23 19.97 -4.33
CA HIS A 220 -2.58 19.82 -4.89
C HIS A 220 -3.57 20.74 -4.19
#